data_AF-A0A365Z678-F1
#
_entry.id   AF-A0A365Z678-F1
#
_cell.length_a   1.000
_cell.length_b   1.000
_cell.length_c   1.000
_cell.angle_alpha   90.00
_cell.angle_beta   90.00
_cell.angle_gamma   90.00
#
_symmetry.space_group_name_H-M   'P 1'
#
loop_
_entity.id
_entity.type
_entity.pdbx_description
1 polymer ?
#
loop_
_entity_poly.entity_id
_entity_poly.type
_entity_poly.pdbx_seq_one_letter_code
_entity_poly.pdbx_strand_id
1 'polypeptide(L)' 'MSTDEVKQFNVYLPVELIKRVKHHAVESERSLSSIVTEALATYLDQADGSQPGSSERMKN' A
#
# COMPACT_ATOMS: atom_id res chain seq x y z
N MET A 1 -16.60 -21.26 5.66
CA MET A 1 -15.28 -20.80 5.21
C MET A 1 -15.32 -19.28 5.25
N SER A 2 -14.80 -18.67 6.31
CA SER A 2 -14.92 -17.22 6.55
C SER A 2 -13.91 -16.48 5.70
N THR A 3 -14.32 -16.10 4.49
CA THR A 3 -13.51 -15.36 3.52
C THR A 3 -13.57 -13.85 3.79
N ASP A 4 -13.21 -13.42 5.02
CA ASP A 4 -12.97 -12.00 5.34
C ASP A 4 -12.22 -11.83 6.68
N GLU A 5 -11.12 -12.56 6.89
CA GLU A 5 -10.29 -12.35 8.09
C GLU A 5 -9.54 -11.02 7.99
N VAL A 6 -10.18 -9.95 8.46
CA VAL A 6 -9.55 -8.65 8.66
C VAL A 6 -8.88 -8.60 10.03
N LYS A 7 -7.59 -8.30 10.07
CA LYS A 7 -6.81 -8.12 11.30
C LYS A 7 -6.33 -6.67 11.43
N GLN A 8 -6.31 -6.15 12.65
CA GLN A 8 -5.77 -4.82 12.92
C GLN A 8 -4.25 -4.81 12.72
N PHE A 9 -3.76 -3.79 12.01
CA PHE A 9 -2.34 -3.57 11.73
C PHE A 9 -1.91 -2.24 12.34
N ASN A 10 -1.19 -2.29 13.46
CA ASN A 10 -0.78 -1.11 14.22
C ASN A 10 0.68 -0.77 13.92
N VAL A 11 0.96 0.48 13.55
CA VAL A 11 2.30 1.00 13.27
C VAL A 11 2.48 2.40 13.86
N TYR A 12 3.74 2.79 14.08
CA TYR A 12 4.09 4.12 14.55
C TYR A 12 4.46 5.02 13.37
N LEU A 13 3.77 6.16 13.24
CA LEU A 13 3.99 7.14 12.19
C LEU A 13 4.16 8.54 12.81
N PRO A 14 4.87 9.47 12.14
CA PRO A 14 4.90 10.85 12.56
C PRO A 14 3.48 11.44 12.68
N VAL A 15 3.23 12.21 13.74
CA VAL A 15 1.90 12.78 14.04
C VAL A 15 1.37 13.62 12.88
N GLU A 16 2.24 14.41 12.25
CA GLU A 16 1.88 15.25 11.10
C GLU A 16 1.43 14.43 9.89
N LEU A 17 2.01 13.24 9.70
CA LEU A 17 1.60 12.33 8.63
C LEU A 17 0.21 11.74 8.93
N ILE A 18 -0.03 11.32 10.17
CA ILE A 18 -1.34 10.80 10.60
C ILE A 18 -2.44 11.82 10.35
N LYS A 19 -2.20 13.10 10.68
CA LYS A 19 -3.16 14.18 10.42
C LYS A 19 -3.46 14.33 8.93
N ARG A 20 -2.43 14.40 8.09
CA ARG A 20 -2.61 14.55 6.62
C ARG A 20 -3.40 13.40 6.02
N VAL A 21 -3.07 12.15 6.39
CA VAL A 21 -3.77 10.97 5.88
C VAL A 21 -5.23 10.96 6.34
N LYS A 22 -5.52 11.33 7.60
CA LYS A 22 -6.89 11.46 8.11
C LYS A 22 -7.70 12.53 7.39
N HIS A 23 -7.11 13.70 7.17
CA HIS A 23 -7.79 14.77 6.41
C HIS A 23 -8.13 14.29 4.99
N HIS A 24 -7.15 13.70 4.30
CA HIS A 24 -7.38 13.16 2.96
C HIS A 24 -8.47 12.08 2.91
N ALA A 25 -8.52 11.21 3.93
CA ALA A 25 -9.57 10.20 4.06
C ALA A 25 -10.97 10.81 4.15
N VAL A 26 -11.12 11.85 4.97
CA VAL A 26 -12.38 12.59 5.10
C VAL A 26 -12.74 13.31 3.81
N GLU A 27 -11.79 14.01 3.19
CA GLU A 27 -12.00 14.76 1.94
C GLU A 27 -12.36 13.86 0.76
N SER A 28 -11.83 12.63 0.73
CA SER A 28 -12.06 11.67 -0.37
C SER A 28 -13.18 10.68 -0.07
N GLU A 29 -13.92 10.86 1.04
CA GLU A 29 -14.95 9.94 1.52
C GLU A 29 -14.47 8.47 1.62
N ARG A 30 -13.18 8.27 1.87
CA ARG A 30 -12.53 6.96 1.94
C ARG A 30 -12.16 6.59 3.37
N SER A 31 -12.27 5.30 3.68
CA SER A 31 -11.75 4.76 4.94
C SER A 31 -10.22 4.76 4.96
N LEU A 32 -9.63 5.05 6.13
CA LEU A 32 -8.18 4.95 6.34
C LEU A 32 -7.61 3.59 5.93
N SER A 33 -8.32 2.50 6.23
CA SER A 33 -7.93 1.16 5.83
C SER A 33 -7.81 1.02 4.31
N SER A 34 -8.74 1.60 3.54
CA SER A 34 -8.72 1.55 2.07
C SER A 34 -7.52 2.31 1.51
N ILE A 35 -7.21 3.49 2.06
CA ILE A 35 -6.04 4.27 1.66
C ILE A 35 -4.74 3.51 1.97
N VAL A 36 -4.64 2.94 3.18
CA VAL A 36 -3.46 2.18 3.59
C VAL A 36 -3.30 0.91 2.75
N THR A 37 -4.39 0.19 2.47
CA THR A 37 -4.36 -1.00 1.60
C THR A 37 -3.87 -0.65 0.20
N GLU A 38 -4.40 0.42 -0.40
CA GLU A 38 -3.99 0.87 -1.74
C GLU A 38 -2.51 1.30 -1.75
N ALA A 39 -2.10 2.12 -0.78
CA ALA A 39 -0.72 2.59 -0.67
C ALA A 39 0.28 1.44 -0.47
N LEU A 40 -0.04 0.46 0.38
CA LEU A 40 0.80 -0.71 0.60
C LEU A 40 0.85 -1.61 -0.63
N ALA A 41 -0.29 -1.85 -1.29
CA ALA A 41 -0.34 -2.65 -2.52
C ALA A 41 0.50 -2.02 -3.64
N THR A 42 0.37 -0.71 -3.86
CA THR A 42 1.18 0.01 -4.85
C THR A 42 2.66 0.02 -4.47
N TYR A 43 3.00 0.20 -3.19
CA TYR A 43 4.38 0.15 -2.74
C TYR A 43 5.02 -1.22 -2.98
N LEU A 44 4.29 -2.31 -2.70
CA LEU A 44 4.75 -3.68 -2.94
C LEU A 44 4.87 -3.98 -4.44
N ASP A 45 3.88 -3.60 -5.25
CA ASP A 45 3.94 -3.75 -6.71
C ASP A 45 5.18 -3.08 -7.33
N GLN A 46 5.55 -1.89 -6.86
CA GLN A 46 6.78 -1.21 -7.26
C GLN A 46 8.04 -1.92 -6.76
N ALA A 47 8.01 -2.45 -5.54
CA ALA A 47 9.14 -3.18 -4.96
C ALA A 47 9.38 -4.53 -5.68
N ASP A 48 8.31 -5.27 -5.99
CA ASP A 48 8.34 -6.53 -6.72
C ASP A 48 8.67 -6.33 -8.20
N GLY A 49 8.11 -5.29 -8.83
CA GLY A 49 8.39 -4.90 -10.22
C GLY A 49 9.80 -4.33 -10.44
N SER A 50 10.51 -3.98 -9.36
CA SER A 50 11.90 -3.52 -9.41
C SER A 50 12.92 -4.67 -9.37
N GLN A 51 12.52 -5.94 -9.49
CA GLN A 51 13.46 -7.03 -9.74
C GLN A 51 14.14 -6.81 -11.12
N PRO A 52 15.43 -6.45 -11.18
CA PRO A 52 16.17 -6.33 -12.43
C PRO A 52 16.58 -7.75 -12.84
N GLY A 53 15.63 -8.51 -13.40
CA GLY A 53 15.81 -9.93 -13.73
C GLY A 53 15.51 -10.32 -15.17
N SER A 54 15.16 -9.36 -16.03
CA SER A 54 14.87 -9.60 -17.45
C SER A 54 15.69 -8.70 -18.37
N SER A 55 16.97 -8.54 -18.03
CA SER A 55 17.98 -8.24 -19.03
C SER A 55 18.31 -9.54 -19.78
N GLU A 56 18.14 -9.51 -21.10
CA GLU A 56 19.03 -10.18 -22.04
C GLU A 56 18.96 -11.72 -22.16
N ARG A 57 17.88 -12.22 -22.77
CA ARG A 57 17.95 -13.42 -23.65
C ARG A 57 17.18 -13.19 -24.95
N MET A 58 17.51 -12.11 -25.66
CA MET A 58 17.28 -12.08 -27.11
C MET A 58 18.50 -12.64 -27.81
N LYS A 59 18.35 -13.90 -28.26
CA LYS A 59 18.92 -14.49 -29.48
C LYS A 59 20.40 -14.21 -29.80
N ASN A 60 21.24 -15.19 -29.50
CA ASN A 60 22.40 -15.55 -30.32
C ASN A 60 22.48 -17.06 -30.48
#